data_AF-A0A4V0WV18-F1
#
_entry.id   AF-A0A4V0WV18-F1
#
_cell.length_a   1.000
_cell.length_b   1.000
_cell.length_c   1.000
_cell.angle_alpha   90.00
_cell.angle_beta   90.00
_cell.angle_gamma   90.00
#
_symmetry.space_group_name_H-M   'P 1'
#
loop_
_entity.id
_entity.type
_entity.pdbx_description
1 polymer ?
#
loop_
_entity_poly.entity_id
_entity_poly.type
_entity_poly.pdbx_seq_one_letter_code
_entity_poly.pdbx_strand_id
1 'polypeptide(L)' 'MLLAKEKFHRFLLVGQSNMAGCGTVEAQDKTPHPRVLMLNKADAWVPAIDPLHFDKPAAGLGLGKTFATLPERFH' A
#
# COMPACT_ATOMS: atom_id res chain seq x y z
N MET A 1 -6.02 17.73 -5.90
CA MET A 1 -5.79 17.19 -7.26
C MET A 1 -6.50 15.86 -7.36
N LEU A 2 -7.73 15.81 -7.87
CA LEU A 2 -8.39 14.54 -8.17
C LEU A 2 -7.72 13.97 -9.43
N LEU A 3 -7.08 12.81 -9.31
CA LEU A 3 -6.70 12.02 -10.48
C LEU A 3 -7.96 11.76 -11.30
N ALA A 4 -7.92 12.02 -12.61
CA ALA A 4 -9.02 11.67 -13.51
C ALA A 4 -9.36 10.18 -13.30
N LYS A 5 -10.64 9.89 -13.03
CA LYS A 5 -11.14 8.58 -12.54
C LYS A 5 -10.73 7.40 -13.43
N GLU A 6 -10.39 7.66 -14.70
CA GLU A 6 -9.92 6.69 -15.68
C GLU A 6 -8.47 6.21 -15.46
N LYS A 7 -7.68 6.87 -14.60
CA LYS A 7 -6.26 6.52 -14.33
C LYS A 7 -6.01 6.06 -12.90
N PHE A 8 -7.05 5.53 -12.23
CA PHE A 8 -6.94 5.00 -10.86
C PHE A 8 -7.05 3.48 -10.86
N HIS A 9 -5.89 2.81 -10.89
CA HIS A 9 -5.79 1.36 -10.83
C HIS A 9 -5.95 0.86 -9.39
N ARG A 10 -6.88 -0.08 -9.18
CA ARG A 10 -7.14 -0.68 -7.86
C ARG A 10 -6.65 -2.12 -7.85
N PHE A 11 -5.91 -2.46 -6.81
CA PHE A 11 -5.39 -3.81 -6.58
C PHE A 11 -5.87 -4.31 -5.24
N LEU A 12 -6.33 -5.56 -5.22
CA LEU A 12 -6.71 -6.26 -4.00
C LEU A 12 -5.53 -7.13 -3.55
N LEU A 13 -4.94 -6.78 -2.40
CA LEU A 13 -3.84 -7.54 -1.79
C LEU A 13 -4.43 -8.54 -0.80
N VAL A 14 -4.46 -9.82 -1.18
CA VAL A 14 -5.02 -10.89 -0.34
C VAL A 14 -4.02 -12.03 -0.25
N GLY A 15 -3.89 -12.57 0.95
CA GLY A 15 -2.98 -13.67 1.22
C GLY A 15 -2.80 -13.91 2.73
N GLN A 16 -1.79 -14.70 3.06
CA GLN A 16 -1.42 -15.01 4.44
C GLN A 16 -0.38 -14.00 4.97
N SER A 17 0.44 -14.40 5.95
CA SER A 17 1.42 -13.55 6.63
C SER A 17 2.39 -12.83 5.68
N ASN A 18 2.91 -13.51 4.66
CA ASN A 18 3.85 -12.89 3.71
C ASN A 18 3.23 -11.75 2.89
N MET A 19 1.91 -11.76 2.65
CA MET A 19 1.22 -10.63 2.01
C MET A 19 0.96 -9.51 3.01
N ALA A 20 0.57 -9.85 4.24
CA ALA A 20 0.42 -8.89 5.33
C ALA A 20 1.72 -8.14 5.64
N GLY A 21 2.86 -8.75 5.30
CA GLY A 21 4.19 -8.28 5.63
C GLY A 21 4.61 -8.80 7.01
N CYS A 22 5.84 -9.30 7.09
CA CYS A 22 6.48 -9.74 8.34
C CYS A 22 7.82 -9.03 8.58
N GLY A 23 8.21 -8.11 7.70
CA GLY A 23 9.47 -7.39 7.84
C GLY A 23 9.39 -6.28 8.89
N THR A 24 10.54 -5.91 9.44
CA THR A 24 10.66 -4.73 10.31
C THR A 24 10.37 -3.47 9.50
N VAL A 25 9.51 -2.59 10.04
CA VAL A 25 9.19 -1.30 9.43
C VAL A 25 10.23 -0.27 9.86
N GLU A 26 10.94 0.29 8.89
CA GLU A 26 11.94 1.34 9.09
C GLU A 26 11.37 2.74 8.80
N ALA A 27 12.17 3.78 9.05
CA ALA A 27 11.73 5.16 8.85
C ALA A 27 11.38 5.45 7.39
N GLN A 28 12.14 4.91 6.42
CA GLN A 28 11.84 5.12 5.00
C GLN A 28 10.50 4.49 4.57
N ASP A 29 10.07 3.40 5.19
CA ASP A 29 8.83 2.69 4.83
C ASP A 29 7.58 3.50 5.18
N LYS A 30 7.73 4.47 6.08
CA LYS A 30 6.71 5.45 6.46
C LYS A 30 6.67 6.68 5.56
N THR A 31 7.56 6.78 4.58
CA THR A 31 7.55 7.86 3.58
C THR A 31 6.52 7.56 2.49
N PRO A 32 5.46 8.36 2.31
CA PRO A 32 4.45 8.09 1.30
C PRO A 32 4.92 8.42 -0.12
N HIS A 33 4.39 7.69 -1.11
CA HIS A 33 4.53 8.06 -2.52
C HIS A 33 3.30 8.87 -2.97
N PRO A 34 3.44 10.00 -3.69
CA PRO A 34 2.34 10.93 -3.98
C PRO A 34 1.21 10.33 -4.83
N ARG A 35 1.43 9.18 -5.47
CA ARG A 35 0.46 8.49 -6.34
C ARG A 35 0.01 7.13 -5.84
N VAL A 36 0.48 6.69 -4.67
CA VAL A 36 0.10 5.39 -4.09
C VAL A 36 -0.79 5.62 -2.89
N LEU A 37 -2.01 5.10 -2.98
CA LEU A 37 -3.01 5.17 -1.93
C LEU A 37 -3.30 3.77 -1.40
N MET A 38 -3.65 3.69 -0.12
CA MET A 38 -4.20 2.49 0.50
C MET A 38 -5.59 2.80 1.07
N LEU A 39 -6.42 1.78 1.18
CA LEU A 39 -7.69 1.89 1.90
C LEU A 39 -7.41 1.65 3.39
N ASN A 40 -7.85 2.56 4.26
CA ASN A 40 -7.73 2.39 5.72
C ASN A 40 -8.96 1.71 6.33
N LYS A 41 -8.94 1.50 7.66
CA LYS A 41 -10.07 0.92 8.43
C LYS A 41 -11.39 1.71 8.35
N ALA A 42 -11.34 2.96 7.90
CA ALA A 42 -12.50 3.84 7.78
C ALA A 42 -12.98 3.98 6.33
N ASP A 43 -12.59 3.03 5.46
CA ASP A 43 -12.91 3.02 4.02
C ASP A 43 -12.50 4.29 3.27
N ALA A 44 -11.45 4.96 3.75
CA ALA A 44 -10.89 6.16 3.13
C ALA A 44 -9.57 5.85 2.42
N TRP A 45 -9.41 6.42 1.22
CA TRP A 45 -8.14 6.40 0.50
C TRP A 45 -7.15 7.39 1.13
N VAL A 46 -6.05 6.87 1.66
CA VAL A 46 -4.99 7.66 2.31
C VAL A 46 -3.63 7.35 1.67
N PRO A 47 -2.62 8.23 1.81
CA PRO A 47 -1.27 7.93 1.35
C PRO A 47 -0.77 6.61 1.95
N ALA A 48 -0.26 5.71 1.10
CA ALA A 48 0.17 4.39 1.53
C ALA A 48 1.52 4.44 2.26
N ILE A 49 1.56 3.82 3.44
CA ILE A 49 2.76 3.59 4.26
C ILE A 49 2.74 2.16 4.80
N ASP A 50 3.91 1.58 5.08
CA ASP A 50 3.95 0.27 5.73
C ASP A 50 3.73 0.41 7.26
N PRO A 51 3.05 -0.56 7.89
CA PRO A 51 2.39 -1.72 7.26
C PRO A 51 1.09 -1.33 6.54
N LEU A 52 0.87 -1.93 5.36
CA LEU A 52 -0.38 -1.75 4.59
C LEU A 52 -1.57 -2.50 5.19
N HIS A 53 -1.29 -3.60 5.88
CA HIS A 53 -2.31 -4.43 6.50
C HIS A 53 -2.50 -4.02 7.95
N PHE A 54 -3.76 -3.98 8.38
CA PHE A 54 -4.15 -3.45 9.68
C PHE A 54 -5.01 -4.43 10.50
N ASP A 55 -5.30 -5.58 9.90
CA ASP A 55 -6.17 -6.65 10.37
C ASP A 55 -5.42 -7.71 11.19
N LYS A 56 -4.08 -7.65 11.23
CA LYS A 56 -3.24 -8.60 11.96
C LYS A 56 -2.21 -7.90 12.85
N PRO A 57 -1.98 -8.36 14.09
CA PRO A 57 -0.97 -7.80 14.98
C PRO A 57 0.46 -7.91 14.42
N ALA A 58 0.72 -8.93 13.60
CA ALA A 58 2.03 -9.21 13.02
C ALA A 58 2.29 -8.49 11.67
N ALA A 59 1.39 -7.61 11.23
CA ALA A 59 1.58 -6.88 9.98
C ALA A 59 2.81 -5.96 10.06
N GLY A 60 3.68 -6.07 9.06
CA GLY A 60 4.94 -5.33 8.98
C GLY A 60 5.21 -4.87 7.55
N LEU A 61 6.49 -4.70 7.23
CA LEU A 61 6.93 -4.39 5.88
C LEU A 61 6.54 -5.55 4.93
N GLY A 62 5.86 -5.21 3.83
CA GLY A 62 5.41 -6.14 2.81
C GLY A 62 5.75 -5.68 1.39
N LEU A 63 5.33 -6.47 0.39
CA LEU A 63 5.65 -6.18 -1.02
C LEU A 63 4.64 -5.24 -1.70
N GLY A 64 3.49 -4.96 -1.06
CA GLY A 64 2.38 -4.24 -1.68
C GLY A 64 2.72 -2.81 -2.07
N LYS A 65 3.43 -2.07 -1.21
CA LYS A 65 3.79 -0.66 -1.48
C LYS A 65 4.81 -0.59 -2.60
N THR A 66 5.86 -1.42 -2.52
CA THR A 66 6.89 -1.55 -3.56
C THR A 66 6.29 -1.93 -4.92
N PHE A 67 5.34 -2.87 -4.93
CA PHE A 67 4.61 -3.24 -6.15
C PHE A 67 3.95 -2.02 -6.82
N ALA A 68 3.31 -1.16 -6.02
CA ALA A 68 2.56 -0.01 -6.51
C ALA A 68 3.44 1.20 -6.92
N THR A 69 4.69 1.26 -6.48
CA THR A 69 5.63 2.34 -6.86
C THR A 69 6.39 2.08 -8.17
N LEU A 70 6.28 0.88 -8.74
CA LEU A 70 7.04 0.51 -9.95
C LEU A 70 6.48 1.25 -11.19
N PRO A 71 7.29 2.06 -11.91
CA PRO A 71 6.79 2.99 -12.94
C PRO A 71 6.18 2.34 -14.19
N GLU A 72 6.69 1.18 -14.61
CA GLU A 72 6.37 0.56 -15.91
C GLU A 72 5.06 -0.27 -15.90
N ARG A 73 4.38 -0.38 -14.75
CA ARG A 73 3.27 -1.32 -14.60
C ARG A 73 1.89 -0.77 -14.91
N PHE A 74 1.73 0.55 -15.00
CA PHE A 74 0.41 1.20 -15.00
C PHE A 74 0.36 2.36 -16.01
N HIS A 75 0.34 2.02 -17.30
CA HIS A 75 0.16 2.95 -18.43
C HIS A 75 -1.27 2.91 -18.98
#